data_AF-A0A7C6KQP7-F1
#
_entry.id   AF-A0A7C6KQP7-F1
#
_cell.length_a   1.000
_cell.length_b   1.000
_cell.length_c   1.000
_cell.angle_alpha   90.00
_cell.angle_beta   90.00
_cell.angle_gamma   90.00
#
_symmetry.space_group_name_H-M   'P 1'
#
loop_
_entity.id
_entity.type
_entity.pdbx_description
1 polymer ?
#
loop_
_entity_poly.entity_id
_entity_poly.type
_entity_poly.pdbx_seq_one_letter_code
_entity_poly.pdbx_strand_id
1 'polypeptide(L)' 'MVRAYERGLTLADFNEMTVGMIVGFIVTYNNLNMSEQEEEEKVRIANQADFDRF' A
#
# COMPACT_ATOMS: atom_id res chain seq x y z
N MET A 1 3.43 -10.32 -8.01
CA MET A 1 2.79 -9.76 -9.22
C MET A 1 1.28 -10.02 -9.34
N VAL A 2 0.69 -10.96 -8.58
CA VAL A 2 -0.77 -11.24 -8.64
C VAL A 2 -1.60 -9.97 -8.42
N ARG A 3 -1.29 -9.20 -7.36
CA ARG A 3 -1.97 -7.92 -7.07
C ARG A 3 -1.65 -6.76 -8.04
N ALA A 4 -0.66 -6.91 -8.92
CA ALA A 4 -0.39 -5.92 -9.97
C ALA A 4 -1.30 -6.20 -11.18
N TYR A 5 -1.49 -7.49 -11.49
CA TYR A 5 -2.43 -7.94 -12.51
C TYR A 5 -3.88 -7.56 -12.18
N GLU A 6 -4.30 -7.71 -10.91
CA GLU A 6 -5.60 -7.25 -10.41
C GLU A 6 -5.80 -5.73 -10.55
N ARG A 7 -4.71 -4.96 -10.64
CA ARG A 7 -4.71 -3.51 -10.79
C ARG A 7 -4.49 -3.04 -12.23
N GLY A 8 -4.50 -3.97 -13.19
CA GLY A 8 -4.36 -3.66 -14.62
C GLY A 8 -2.92 -3.53 -15.12
N LEU A 9 -1.91 -3.87 -14.31
CA LEU A 9 -0.52 -3.93 -14.76
C LEU A 9 -0.16 -5.34 -15.23
N THR A 10 0.28 -5.44 -16.47
CA THR A 10 0.82 -6.67 -17.05
C THR A 10 2.31 -6.82 -16.71
N LEU A 11 2.84 -8.03 -16.88
CA LEU A 11 4.29 -8.27 -16.71
C LEU A 11 5.13 -7.51 -17.75
N ALA A 12 4.58 -7.19 -18.92
CA ALA A 12 5.27 -6.46 -19.97
C ALA A 12 5.50 -5.00 -19.57
N ASP A 13 4.53 -4.38 -18.89
CA ASP A 13 4.61 -2.97 -18.46
C ASP A 13 5.80 -2.73 -17.51
N PHE A 14 6.15 -3.72 -16.69
CA PHE A 14 7.30 -3.64 -15.79
C PHE A 14 8.66 -3.53 -16.50
N ASN A 15 8.75 -3.94 -17.77
CA ASN A 15 10.00 -3.80 -18.53
C ASN A 15 10.26 -2.36 -18.97
N GLU A 16 9.21 -1.54 -19.06
CA GLU A 16 9.30 -0.12 -19.44
C GLU A 16 9.16 0.83 -18.23
N MET A 17 8.85 0.29 -17.05
CA MET A 17 8.68 1.06 -15.83
C MET A 17 9.94 1.05 -14.96
N THR A 18 10.30 2.23 -14.45
CA THR A 18 11.30 2.34 -13.39
C THR A 18 10.68 1.99 -12.04
N VAL A 19 11.52 1.61 -11.06
CA VAL A 19 11.09 1.33 -9.68
C VAL A 19 10.29 2.49 -9.09
N GLY A 20 10.69 3.74 -9.37
CA GLY A 20 9.96 4.93 -8.90
C GLY A 20 8.54 5.02 -9.47
N MET A 21 8.34 4.68 -10.74
CA MET A 21 7.03 4.68 -11.38
C MET A 21 6.12 3.59 -10.80
N ILE A 22 6.69 2.41 -10.48
CA ILE A 22 5.95 1.32 -9.85
C ILE A 22 5.47 1.73 -8.45
N VAL A 23 6.36 2.31 -7.64
CA VAL A 23 6.01 2.80 -6.30
C VAL A 23 4.96 3.91 -6.38
N GLY A 24 5.14 4.87 -7.30
CA GLY A 24 4.17 5.95 -7.51
C GLY A 24 2.79 5.44 -7.90
N PHE A 25 2.72 4.43 -8.78
CA PHE A 25 1.47 3.77 -9.15
C PHE A 25 0.79 3.12 -7.93
N ILE A 26 1.55 2.37 -7.11
CA ILE A 26 1.02 1.70 -5.92
C ILE A 26 0.46 2.72 -4.93
N VAL A 27 1.20 3.80 -4.65
CA VAL A 27 0.77 4.86 -3.73
C VAL A 27 -0.50 5.53 -4.25
N THR A 28 -0.51 5.91 -5.53
CA THR A 28 -1.67 6.56 -6.15
C THR A 28 -2.91 5.66 -6.10
N TYR A 29 -2.75 4.37 -6.42
CA TYR A 29 -3.85 3.41 -6.35
C TYR A 29 -4.38 3.26 -4.93
N ASN A 30 -3.50 3.13 -3.93
CA ASN A 30 -3.92 2.97 -2.55
C ASN A 30 -4.65 4.21 -2.03
N ASN A 31 -4.12 5.42 -2.29
CA ASN A 31 -4.76 6.67 -1.87
C ASN A 31 -6.15 6.87 -2.49
N LEU A 32 -6.38 6.35 -3.70
CA LEU A 32 -7.67 6.47 -4.39
C LEU A 32 -8.68 5.40 -3.97
N ASN A 33 -8.22 4.21 -3.55
CA ASN A 33 -9.09 3.04 -3.35
C ASN A 33 -9.16 2.56 -1.89
N MET A 34 -8.26 3.00 -1.02
CA MET A 34 -8.33 2.72 0.41
C MET A 34 -9.07 3.88 1.08
N SER A 35 -10.19 3.58 1.72
CA SER A 35 -10.87 4.54 2.60
C SER A 35 -10.01 4.82 3.83
N GLU A 36 -10.05 6.04 4.36
CA GLU A 36 -9.34 6.44 5.60
C GLU A 36 -9.56 5.43 6.75
N GLN A 37 -10.75 4.82 6.83
CA GLN A 37 -11.07 3.75 7.79
C GLN A 37 -10.17 2.51 7.72
N GLU A 38 -9.71 2.08 6.54
CA GLU A 38 -8.82 0.92 6.41
C GLU A 38 -7.37 1.24 6.81
N GLU A 39 -6.98 2.51 6.79
CA GLU A 39 -5.70 2.98 7.32
C GLU A 39 -5.73 3.12 8.84
N GLU A 40 -6.82 3.68 9.40
CA GLU A 40 -7.02 3.81 10.85
C GLU A 40 -7.06 2.46 11.57
N GLU A 41 -7.64 1.41 10.97
CA GLU A 41 -7.63 0.06 11.56
C GLU A 41 -6.23 -0.57 11.63
N LYS A 42 -5.29 -0.18 10.74
CA LYS A 42 -3.91 -0.72 10.73
C LYS A 42 -2.99 0.01 11.69
N VAL A 43 -3.29 1.26 12.01
CA VAL A 43 -2.46 2.10 12.88
C VAL A 43 -3.28 2.51 14.10
N ARG A 44 -3.15 1.75 15.19
CA ARG A 44 -3.73 2.14 16.48
C ARG A 44 -2.74 2.95 17.31
N ILE A 45 -3.23 4.00 17.98
CA ILE A 45 -2.45 4.75 18.97
C ILE A 45 -2.01 3.77 20.08
N ALA A 46 -0.71 3.75 20.37
CA ALA A 46 -0.14 2.94 21.44
C ALA A 46 -0.73 3.34 22.79
N ASN A 47 -1.14 2.36 23.59
CA ASN A 47 -1.71 2.60 24.91
C ASN A 47 -0.71 2.24 26.02
N GLN A 48 -1.07 2.53 27.27
CA GLN A 48 -0.23 2.23 28.43
C GLN A 48 0.18 0.74 28.49
N ALA A 49 -0.72 -0.19 28.13
CA ALA A 49 -0.42 -1.62 28.13
C ALA A 49 0.61 -2.03 27.06
N ASP A 50 0.74 -1.26 25.98
CA ASP A 50 1.78 -1.44 24.97
C ASP A 50 3.15 -0.97 25.52
N PHE A 51 3.17 0.12 26.30
CA PHE A 51 4.39 0.58 27.00
C PHE A 51 4.80 -0.36 28.13
N ASP A 52 3.85 -0.90 28.88
CA ASP A 52 4.12 -1.84 29.97
C ASP A 52 4.65 -3.20 29.46
N ARG A 53 4.56 -3.47 28.16
CA ARG A 53 5.06 -4.69 27.48
C ARG A 53 6.44 -4.53 26.84
N PHE A 54 7.01 -3.33 26.82
CA PHE A 54 8.35 -3.05 26.32
C PHE A 54 9.39 -3.22 27.43
#